data_AF-A0A174VGC3-F1
#
_entry.id   AF-A0A174VGC3-F1
#
_cell.length_a   1.000
_cell.length_b   1.000
_cell.length_c   1.000
_cell.angle_alpha   90.00
_cell.angle_beta   90.00
_cell.angle_gamma   90.00
#
_symmetry.space_group_name_H-M   'P 1'
#
loop_
_entity.id
_entity.type
_entity.pdbx_description
1 polymer ?
#
loop_
_entity_poly.entity_id
_entity_poly.type
_entity_poly.pdbx_seq_one_letter_code
_entity_poly.pdbx_strand_id
1 'polypeptide(L)'
;MGKVVLFAVLTMDGCLADSSREAQEWLSKTDVPDRFGMAGMKETARPLSEYTSLTMLSLDKSDSTCLIEANTATTGIINGMIRMYLPDEIILCTIPVIAGNGCRLFQGHLPGSEWTRDEMKAYKDGSLKAVYRKRDGASVQKMNTSLLKKVFRF
;
A
#
# COMPACT_ATOMS: atom_id res chain seq x y z
N MET A 1 12.10 -12.18 4.10
CA MET A 1 10.64 -12.00 4.12
C MET A 1 10.27 -11.54 2.74
N GLY A 2 9.32 -12.21 2.11
CA GLY A 2 8.86 -11.84 0.77
C GLY A 2 8.30 -10.43 0.77
N LYS A 3 8.52 -9.68 -0.32
CA LYS A 3 8.05 -8.30 -0.44
C LYS A 3 6.52 -8.28 -0.49
N VAL A 4 5.87 -7.54 0.40
CA VAL A 4 4.40 -7.37 0.37
C VAL A 4 4.04 -6.04 -0.28
N VAL A 5 3.32 -6.09 -1.40
CA VAL A 5 2.88 -4.93 -2.16
C VAL A 5 1.38 -4.73 -2.01
N LEU A 6 0.98 -3.53 -1.58
CA LEU A 6 -0.41 -3.07 -1.62
C LEU A 6 -0.60 -2.22 -2.87
N PHE A 7 -1.61 -2.53 -3.67
CA PHE A 7 -2.00 -1.74 -4.83
C PHE A 7 -3.43 -1.22 -4.66
N ALA A 8 -3.65 0.08 -4.83
CA ALA A 8 -4.98 0.68 -4.71
C ALA A 8 -5.28 1.69 -5.82
N VAL A 9 -6.52 1.69 -6.29
CA VAL A 9 -7.08 2.79 -7.10
C VAL A 9 -8.09 3.56 -6.24
N LEU A 10 -7.82 4.84 -6.02
CA LEU A 10 -8.55 5.69 -5.10
C LEU A 10 -9.06 6.95 -5.80
N THR A 11 -10.21 7.46 -5.35
CA THR A 11 -10.64 8.83 -5.62
C THR A 11 -9.81 9.84 -4.84
N MET A 12 -9.90 11.14 -5.18
CA MET A 12 -9.15 12.21 -4.51
C MET A 12 -9.51 12.34 -3.01
N ASP A 13 -10.74 12.00 -2.65
CA ASP A 13 -11.22 11.96 -1.27
C ASP A 13 -10.89 10.63 -0.56
N GLY A 14 -10.16 9.72 -1.20
CA GLY A 14 -9.61 8.50 -0.58
C GLY A 14 -10.55 7.29 -0.54
N CYS A 15 -11.65 7.32 -1.30
CA CYS A 15 -12.54 6.18 -1.47
C CYS A 15 -11.98 5.21 -2.52
N LEU A 16 -12.24 3.93 -2.33
CA LEU A 16 -11.90 2.89 -3.30
C LEU A 16 -12.72 3.06 -4.56
N ALA A 17 -12.09 2.92 -5.72
CA ALA A 17 -12.76 3.15 -6.99
C ALA A 17 -13.94 2.19 -7.23
N ASP A 18 -13.89 0.95 -6.73
CA ASP A 18 -14.99 -0.03 -6.84
C ASP A 18 -16.19 0.29 -5.93
N SER A 19 -16.02 1.22 -4.98
CA SER A 19 -17.07 1.65 -4.05
C SER A 19 -17.82 2.91 -4.48
N SER A 20 -17.47 3.52 -5.62
CA SER A 20 -18.07 4.76 -6.12
C SER A 20 -18.50 4.61 -7.58
N ARG A 21 -19.78 4.95 -7.86
CA ARG A 21 -20.31 4.94 -9.22
C ARG A 21 -19.58 5.97 -10.10
N GLU A 22 -19.34 7.16 -9.57
CA GLU A 22 -18.65 8.26 -10.26
C GLU A 22 -17.21 7.84 -10.63
N ALA A 23 -16.54 7.10 -9.75
CA ALA A 23 -15.23 6.54 -10.02
C ALA A 23 -15.27 5.48 -11.13
N GLN A 24 -16.23 4.55 -11.07
CA GLN A 24 -16.42 3.52 -12.10
C GLN A 24 -16.76 4.12 -13.47
N GLU A 25 -17.63 5.13 -13.51
CA GLU A 25 -17.96 5.88 -14.73
C GLU A 25 -16.76 6.64 -15.29
N TRP A 26 -15.88 7.15 -14.44
CA TRP A 26 -14.65 7.80 -14.90
C TRP A 26 -13.65 6.80 -15.47
N LEU A 27 -13.51 5.64 -14.82
CA LEU A 27 -12.64 4.56 -15.29
C LEU A 27 -13.11 3.97 -16.62
N SER A 28 -14.43 3.78 -16.81
CA SER A 28 -14.99 3.21 -18.04
C SER A 28 -14.84 4.10 -19.27
N LYS A 29 -14.71 5.43 -19.08
CA LYS A 29 -14.45 6.40 -20.17
C LYS A 29 -13.04 6.32 -20.74
N THR A 30 -12.14 5.60 -20.07
CA THR A 30 -10.74 5.53 -20.49
C THR A 30 -10.44 4.19 -21.16
N ASP A 31 -10.11 4.24 -22.45
CA ASP A 31 -9.70 3.07 -23.24
C ASP A 31 -8.21 2.74 -23.07
N VAL A 32 -7.72 2.68 -21.82
CA VAL A 32 -6.33 2.32 -21.52
C VAL A 32 -6.33 1.01 -20.73
N PRO A 33 -6.21 -0.15 -21.40
CA PRO A 33 -6.01 -1.42 -20.71
C PRO A 33 -4.78 -1.33 -19.81
N ASP A 34 -4.91 -1.86 -18.59
CA ASP A 34 -3.87 -1.85 -17.57
C ASP A 34 -3.20 -0.48 -17.32
N ARG A 35 -3.99 0.61 -17.28
CA ARG A 35 -3.53 2.00 -17.12
C ARG A 35 -2.40 2.18 -16.10
N PHE A 36 -2.51 1.46 -14.98
CA PHE A 36 -1.62 1.61 -13.83
C PHE A 36 -0.54 0.52 -13.73
N GLY A 37 -0.49 -0.42 -14.68
CA GLY A 37 0.51 -1.49 -14.73
C GLY A 37 0.27 -2.60 -13.70
N MET A 38 -0.98 -2.84 -13.30
CA MET A 38 -1.34 -3.88 -12.34
C MET A 38 -1.29 -5.28 -12.96
N ALA A 39 -1.65 -5.45 -14.23
CA ALA A 39 -1.70 -6.76 -14.87
C ALA A 39 -0.32 -7.42 -14.87
N GLY A 40 0.73 -6.70 -15.28
CA GLY A 40 2.11 -7.21 -15.22
C GLY A 40 2.59 -7.53 -13.80
N MET A 41 2.09 -6.82 -12.79
CA MET A 41 2.38 -7.13 -11.38
C MET A 41 1.69 -8.41 -10.91
N LYS A 42 0.45 -8.65 -11.36
CA LYS A 42 -0.31 -9.86 -11.02
C LYS A 42 0.28 -11.13 -11.65
N GLU A 43 0.91 -11.01 -12.82
CA GLU A 43 1.56 -12.15 -13.49
C GLU A 43 2.79 -12.67 -12.74
N THR A 44 3.48 -11.81 -11.99
CA THR A 44 4.76 -12.12 -11.35
C THR A 44 4.67 -12.26 -9.83
N ALA A 45 3.66 -11.67 -9.20
CA ALA A 45 3.45 -11.73 -7.76
C ALA A 45 2.43 -12.79 -7.36
N ARG A 46 2.59 -13.36 -6.15
CA ARG A 46 1.58 -14.20 -5.52
C ARG A 46 0.40 -13.33 -5.09
N PRO A 47 -0.81 -13.51 -5.66
CA PRO A 47 -1.96 -12.71 -5.27
C PRO A 47 -2.43 -13.09 -3.85
N LEU A 48 -2.81 -12.08 -3.08
CA LEU A 48 -3.45 -12.21 -1.77
C LEU A 48 -4.94 -11.89 -1.88
N SER A 49 -5.76 -12.58 -1.10
CA SER A 49 -7.21 -12.36 -0.98
C SER A 49 -7.60 -11.91 0.43
N GLU A 50 -8.88 -11.59 0.61
CA GLU A 50 -9.50 -11.29 1.90
C GLU A 50 -9.40 -12.42 2.93
N TYR A 51 -9.14 -13.66 2.48
CA TYR A 51 -8.98 -14.84 3.33
C TYR A 51 -7.52 -15.17 3.66
N THR A 52 -6.56 -14.34 3.22
CA THR A 52 -5.14 -14.56 3.51
C THR A 52 -4.90 -14.56 5.02
N SER A 53 -4.25 -15.59 5.55
CA SER A 53 -3.87 -15.62 6.96
C SER A 53 -2.71 -14.65 7.21
N LEU A 54 -2.95 -13.61 8.02
CA LEU A 54 -1.93 -12.63 8.40
C LEU A 54 -0.76 -13.28 9.16
N THR A 55 -1.03 -14.32 9.95
CA THR A 55 0.00 -15.09 10.67
C THR A 55 0.87 -15.89 9.71
N MET A 56 0.27 -16.50 8.67
CA MET A 56 1.06 -17.19 7.65
C MET A 56 1.89 -16.20 6.84
N LEU A 57 1.32 -15.03 6.52
CA LEU A 57 2.01 -13.99 5.77
C LEU A 57 3.20 -13.40 6.56
N SER A 58 3.04 -13.17 7.87
CA SER A 58 4.12 -12.63 8.71
C SER A 58 5.26 -13.64 8.95
N LEU A 59 4.97 -14.94 8.87
CA LEU A 59 5.95 -16.01 9.00
C LEU A 59 6.56 -16.44 7.66
N ASP A 60 6.09 -15.88 6.53
CA ASP A 60 6.55 -16.27 5.21
C ASP A 60 8.01 -15.84 4.98
N LYS A 61 8.87 -16.85 4.83
CA LYS A 61 10.30 -16.69 4.56
C LYS A 61 10.65 -16.87 3.08
N SER A 62 9.67 -17.07 2.20
CA SER A 62 9.93 -17.09 0.77
C SER A 62 10.44 -15.73 0.29
N ASP A 63 11.24 -15.73 -0.77
CA ASP A 63 11.66 -14.49 -1.45
C ASP A 63 10.62 -14.04 -2.49
N SER A 64 9.39 -14.58 -2.41
CA SER A 64 8.32 -14.27 -3.35
C SER A 64 7.71 -12.89 -3.08
N THR A 65 7.37 -12.16 -4.14
CA THR A 65 6.58 -10.92 -4.00
C THR A 65 5.11 -11.29 -3.85
N CYS A 66 4.46 -10.81 -2.81
CA CYS A 66 3.03 -10.92 -2.60
C CYS A 66 2.34 -9.61 -3.00
N LEU A 67 1.18 -9.71 -3.64
CA LEU A 67 0.40 -8.54 -4.07
C LEU A 67 -1.02 -8.63 -3.53
N ILE A 68 -1.47 -7.58 -2.85
CA ILE A 68 -2.88 -7.39 -2.50
C ILE A 68 -3.45 -6.19 -3.26
N GLU A 69 -4.54 -6.42 -3.99
CA GLU A 69 -5.33 -5.37 -4.62
C GLU A 69 -6.37 -4.87 -3.62
N ALA A 70 -6.45 -3.55 -3.47
CA ALA A 70 -7.43 -2.90 -2.63
C ALA A 70 -8.77 -2.77 -3.36
N ASN A 71 -9.80 -3.38 -2.79
CA ASN A 71 -11.19 -3.25 -3.16
C ASN A 71 -12.05 -3.37 -1.89
N THR A 72 -13.36 -3.23 -2.04
CA THR A 72 -14.31 -3.31 -0.92
C THR A 72 -14.19 -4.61 -0.12
N ALA A 73 -13.91 -5.75 -0.77
CA ALA A 73 -13.75 -7.04 -0.09
C ALA A 73 -12.41 -7.16 0.68
N THR A 74 -11.32 -6.63 0.14
CA THR A 74 -9.98 -6.74 0.75
C THR A 74 -9.65 -5.62 1.75
N THR A 75 -10.51 -4.59 1.86
CA THR A 75 -10.29 -3.44 2.76
C THR A 75 -10.04 -3.88 4.21
N GLY A 76 -10.81 -4.84 4.71
CA GLY A 76 -10.69 -5.32 6.10
C GLY A 76 -9.31 -5.94 6.38
N ILE A 77 -8.87 -6.87 5.53
CA ILE A 77 -7.58 -7.52 5.68
C ILE A 77 -6.42 -6.53 5.48
N ILE A 78 -6.53 -5.59 4.52
CA ILE A 78 -5.52 -4.56 4.28
C ILE A 78 -5.29 -3.71 5.53
N ASN A 79 -6.36 -3.27 6.18
CA ASN A 79 -6.23 -2.50 7.42
C ASN A 79 -5.62 -3.35 8.55
N GLY A 80 -5.88 -4.66 8.58
CA GLY A 80 -5.17 -5.61 9.46
C GLY A 80 -3.67 -5.69 9.14
N MET A 81 -3.31 -5.82 7.86
CA MET A 81 -1.92 -5.86 7.39
C MET A 81 -1.15 -4.60 7.78
N ILE A 82 -1.76 -3.41 7.61
CA ILE A 82 -1.14 -2.13 7.98
C ILE A 82 -0.92 -2.05 9.50
N ARG A 83 -1.89 -2.50 10.31
CA ARG A 83 -1.74 -2.56 11.78
C ARG A 83 -0.62 -3.50 12.23
N MET A 84 -0.34 -4.51 11.43
CA MET A 84 0.78 -5.45 11.64
C MET A 84 2.08 -5.02 10.94
N TYR A 85 2.13 -3.83 10.34
CA TYR A 85 3.27 -3.31 9.57
C TYR A 85 3.77 -4.27 8.48
N LEU A 86 2.87 -5.00 7.82
CA LEU A 86 3.25 -6.00 6.81
C LEU A 86 3.60 -5.42 5.43
N PRO A 87 2.84 -4.46 4.85
CA PRO A 87 3.17 -3.96 3.51
C PRO A 87 4.56 -3.34 3.48
N ASP A 88 5.37 -3.65 2.47
CA ASP A 88 6.71 -3.06 2.25
C ASP A 88 6.67 -1.97 1.18
N GLU A 89 5.71 -2.08 0.25
CA GLU A 89 5.45 -1.11 -0.80
C GLU A 89 3.95 -0.83 -0.89
N ILE A 90 3.60 0.44 -1.04
CA ILE A 90 2.24 0.92 -1.22
C ILE A 90 2.19 1.69 -2.55
N ILE A 91 1.37 1.22 -3.47
CA ILE A 91 1.12 1.85 -4.76
C ILE A 91 -0.28 2.44 -4.73
N LEU A 92 -0.35 3.78 -4.78
CA LEU A 92 -1.61 4.51 -4.80
C LEU A 92 -1.81 5.13 -6.18
N CYS A 93 -2.91 4.76 -6.83
CA CYS A 93 -3.36 5.34 -8.07
C CYS A 93 -4.56 6.25 -7.78
N THR A 94 -4.37 7.56 -7.78
CA THR A 94 -5.43 8.53 -7.51
C THR A 94 -6.06 9.01 -8.81
N ILE A 95 -7.37 8.82 -8.95
CA ILE A 95 -8.15 9.35 -10.08
C ILE A 95 -8.77 10.70 -9.70
N PRO A 96 -8.96 11.63 -10.65
CA PRO A 96 -9.45 13.00 -10.41
C PRO A 96 -10.98 13.05 -10.21
N VAL A 97 -11.47 12.26 -9.26
CA VAL A 97 -12.90 12.15 -8.89
C VAL A 97 -13.01 12.40 -7.39
N ILE A 98 -14.06 13.10 -6.96
CA ILE A 98 -14.50 13.11 -5.56
C ILE A 98 -15.73 12.20 -5.50
N ALA A 99 -15.64 11.11 -4.74
CA ALA A 99 -16.75 10.18 -4.62
C ALA A 99 -17.87 10.77 -3.74
N GLY A 100 -17.51 11.50 -2.68
CA GLY A 100 -18.44 12.09 -1.71
C GLY A 100 -19.11 11.08 -0.78
N ASN A 101 -19.31 9.86 -1.26
CA ASN A 101 -19.72 8.66 -0.52
C ASN A 101 -18.92 7.45 -1.04
N GLY A 102 -18.71 6.43 -0.20
CA GLY A 102 -17.94 5.24 -0.58
C GLY A 102 -17.11 4.64 0.54
N CYS A 103 -16.42 3.55 0.24
CA CYS A 103 -15.55 2.84 1.18
C CYS A 103 -14.14 3.43 1.12
N ARG A 104 -13.69 4.06 2.21
CA ARG A 104 -12.30 4.53 2.34
C ARG A 104 -11.35 3.36 2.54
N LEU A 105 -10.22 3.36 1.84
CA LEU A 105 -9.18 2.33 2.01
C LEU A 105 -8.62 2.34 3.43
N PHE A 106 -8.15 3.50 3.88
CA PHE A 106 -7.58 3.67 5.21
C PHE A 106 -8.69 4.01 6.20
N GLN A 107 -8.95 3.08 7.11
CA GLN A 107 -9.92 3.28 8.18
C GLN A 107 -9.27 4.02 9.35
N GLY A 108 -10.09 4.51 10.29
CA GLY A 108 -9.58 5.21 11.47
C GLY A 108 -8.64 4.36 12.33
N HIS A 109 -7.77 5.03 13.09
CA HIS A 109 -6.86 4.42 14.09
C HIS A 109 -5.81 3.47 13.51
N LEU A 110 -5.28 3.77 12.33
CA LEU A 110 -4.06 3.10 11.84
C LEU A 110 -2.83 3.64 12.57
N PRO A 111 -1.79 2.81 12.78
CA PRO A 111 -0.53 3.29 13.33
C PRO A 111 0.11 4.34 12.39
N GLY A 112 0.58 5.44 12.96
CA GLY A 112 1.38 6.41 12.22
C GLY A 112 2.68 5.77 11.74
N SER A 113 3.05 6.00 10.48
CA SER A 113 4.30 5.54 9.90
C SER A 113 4.77 6.50 8.81
N GLU A 114 6.09 6.57 8.61
CA GLU A 114 6.70 7.36 7.55
C GLU A 114 7.11 6.48 6.38
N TRP A 115 6.87 6.99 5.17
CA TRP A 115 7.14 6.29 3.92
C TRP A 115 7.92 7.19 2.98
N THR A 116 8.80 6.60 2.18
CA THR A 116 9.56 7.33 1.16
C THR A 116 8.89 7.16 -0.18
N ARG A 117 8.63 8.28 -0.86
CA ARG A 117 8.10 8.27 -2.23
C ARG A 117 9.21 7.92 -3.22
N ASP A 118 9.13 6.72 -3.77
CA ASP A 118 10.09 6.21 -4.76
C ASP A 118 9.80 6.76 -6.15
N GLU A 119 8.57 6.57 -6.64
CA GLU A 119 8.13 6.98 -7.98
C GLU A 119 6.84 7.80 -7.91
N MET A 120 6.68 8.74 -8.84
CA MET A 120 5.42 9.41 -9.11
C MET A 120 5.25 9.62 -10.61
N LYS A 121 4.10 9.23 -11.14
CA LYS A 121 3.73 9.34 -12.55
C LYS A 121 2.38 10.02 -12.68
N ALA A 122 2.33 11.09 -13.48
CA ALA A 122 1.09 11.73 -13.89
C ALA A 122 0.67 11.24 -15.27
N TYR A 123 -0.64 11.01 -15.46
CA TYR A 123 -1.22 10.56 -16.70
C TYR A 123 -1.97 11.71 -17.39
N LYS A 124 -2.15 11.62 -18.73
CA LYS A 124 -2.80 12.67 -19.53
C LYS A 124 -4.26 12.94 -19.14
N ASP A 125 -4.90 11.94 -18.57
CA ASP A 125 -6.26 11.99 -18.04
C ASP A 125 -6.39 12.67 -16.66
N GLY A 126 -5.27 13.09 -16.06
CA GLY A 126 -5.24 13.75 -14.76
C GLY A 126 -5.12 12.80 -13.56
N SER A 127 -5.11 11.48 -13.77
CA SER A 127 -4.79 10.52 -12.71
C SER A 127 -3.29 10.52 -12.37
N LEU A 128 -2.98 10.09 -11.15
CA LEU A 128 -1.64 10.03 -10.60
C LEU A 128 -1.37 8.63 -10.07
N LYS A 129 -0.17 8.08 -10.31
CA LYS A 129 0.35 6.89 -9.62
C LYS A 129 1.53 7.30 -8.76
N ALA A 130 1.51 6.93 -7.49
CA ALA A 130 2.61 7.14 -6.56
C ALA A 130 3.01 5.80 -5.92
N VAL A 131 4.31 5.54 -5.89
CA VAL A 131 4.90 4.35 -5.26
C VAL A 131 5.62 4.80 -4.01
N TYR A 132 5.23 4.23 -2.88
CA TYR A 132 5.81 4.48 -1.57
C TYR A 132 6.45 3.20 -1.04
N ARG A 133 7.67 3.30 -0.52
CA ARG A 133 8.35 2.19 0.15
C ARG A 133 8.59 2.52 1.61
N LYS A 134 8.58 1.49 2.46
CA LYS A 134 9.09 1.64 3.82
C LYS A 134 10.51 2.18 3.75
N ARG A 135 10.85 3.07 4.68
CA ARG A 135 12.25 3.45 4.88
C ARG A 135 12.97 2.21 5.41
N ASP A 136 13.92 1.67 4.65
CA ASP A 136 14.74 0.57 5.16
C ASP A 136 15.42 1.01 6.46
N GLY A 137 15.23 0.22 7.52
CA GLY A 137 15.75 0.49 8.86
C GLY A 137 17.27 0.48 8.99
N ALA A 138 18.04 0.66 7.92
CA ALA A 138 19.49 0.81 7.96
C ALA A 138 19.94 2.16 8.57
N SER A 139 19.00 3.03 8.98
CA SER A 139 19.28 4.21 9.79
C SER A 139 18.46 4.28 11.09
N VAL A 140 18.07 3.13 11.66
CA VAL A 140 17.78 3.11 13.10
C VAL A 140 19.11 3.29 13.81
N GLN A 141 19.32 4.52 14.26
CA GLN A 141 20.36 5.00 15.16
C GLN A 141 21.21 3.86 15.77
N LYS A 142 22.49 3.79 15.37
CA LYS A 142 23.52 3.34 16.31
C LYS A 142 23.40 4.26 17.51
N MET A 143 22.60 3.86 18.50
CA MET A 143 22.59 4.47 19.81
C MET A 143 24.05 4.45 20.25
N ASN A 144 24.62 5.64 20.42
CA ASN A 144 26.02 5.83 20.70
C ASN A 144 26.29 5.19 22.08
N THR A 145 26.68 3.91 22.10
CA THR A 145 26.99 3.15 23.32
C THR A 145 28.18 3.72 24.10
N SER A 146 28.79 4.80 23.59
CA SER A 146 29.78 5.62 24.29
C SER A 146 29.20 6.42 25.47
N LEU A 147 27.90 6.74 25.49
CA LEU A 147 27.28 7.46 26.61
C LEU A 147 26.90 6.54 27.79
N LEU A 148 26.55 5.27 27.52
CA LEU A 148 26.21 4.31 28.58
C LEU A 148 27.44 3.82 29.36
N LYS A 149 28.64 3.85 28.77
CA LYS A 149 29.90 3.54 29.48
C LYS A 149 30.36 4.64 30.45
N LYS A 150 29.77 5.84 30.41
CA LYS A 150 30.06 6.91 31.38
C LYS A 150 29.15 6.88 32.61
N VAL A 151 28.01 6.19 32.54
CA VAL A 151 27.02 6.13 33.64
C VAL A 151 27.24 4.91 34.55
N PHE A 152 27.81 3.83 34.03
CA PHE A 152 28.15 2.64 34.82
C PHE A 152 29.66 2.39 34.82
N ARG A 153 30.38 3.22 35.60
CA ARG A 153 31.69 2.82 36.16
C ARG A 153 31.43 2.32 37.58
N PHE A 154 31.32 1.01 37.71
CA PHE A 154 31.66 0.30 38.94
C PHE A 154 32.99 -0.41 38.69
#